data_AF-A0A9E2D749-F1
#
_entry.id   AF-A0A9E2D749-F1
#
_cell.length_a   1.000
_cell.length_b   1.000
_cell.length_c   1.000
_cell.angle_alpha   90.00
_cell.angle_beta   90.00
_cell.angle_gamma   90.00
#
_symmetry.space_group_name_H-M   'P 1'
#
loop_
_entity.id
_entity.type
_entity.pdbx_description
1 polymer ?
#
loop_
_entity_poly.entity_id
_entity_poly.type
_entity_poly.pdbx_seq_one_letter_code
_entity_poly.pdbx_strand_id
1 'polypeptide(L)'
;MNAAPACTPARTCFGAESPRLPGKRIDLPVAARAIARLLSAPAAKNPRAMLPQEAMSWLDNMISQGADIGEAYISGPGDPLAEVQPTLETISLIRRRHADLPLGITTLGINGEQYAEALAEHGVNTVTLQVEAVDPEVVKKLYAWIRPGTKTIPLSQAAGMLVDEQQRAISALQRAGLKVTIRTTVYPGINDSQVAAIAERMGAWGAEKMILVPCTSCVNEMGSPNEPDSASMATLAKLAAQYLTTETAEQASCTNTATAEAGVAVPAAAMLPQPSAARPNVAVVSANGMDIDLHLGQATKALIYGPREDGLPCLLATRSLPEPGGGGARWEKLADSFTDCFALLTSGAGDNPRKVLAGRGITVLITDGNVEGTVDVLYGGGKKGKQCRTERRL
;
A
#
# COMPACT_ATOMS: atom_id res chain seq x y z
N MET A 1 9.63 -17.78 73.68
CA MET A 1 11.03 -18.08 73.29
C MET A 1 11.13 -17.94 71.78
N ASN A 2 12.14 -17.19 71.33
CA ASN A 2 12.67 -17.06 69.95
C ASN A 2 11.75 -16.35 68.93
N ALA A 3 12.19 -15.57 67.96
CA ALA A 3 13.37 -14.74 67.63
C ALA A 3 12.98 -14.06 66.28
N ALA A 4 13.34 -12.80 66.02
CA ALA A 4 13.22 -12.17 64.68
C ALA A 4 14.35 -12.69 63.73
N PRO A 5 14.39 -12.54 62.37
CA PRO A 5 14.17 -11.27 61.63
C PRO A 5 13.72 -11.30 60.12
N ALA A 6 13.45 -10.08 59.59
CA ALA A 6 13.66 -9.49 58.24
C ALA A 6 13.41 -10.25 56.90
N CYS A 7 12.72 -9.59 55.93
CA CYS A 7 13.30 -9.14 54.63
C CYS A 7 12.33 -8.32 53.74
N THR A 8 12.75 -7.08 53.42
CA THR A 8 12.62 -6.19 52.23
C THR A 8 11.53 -6.39 51.12
N PRO A 9 10.92 -5.30 50.59
CA PRO A 9 10.04 -5.36 49.43
C PRO A 9 10.83 -5.39 48.11
N ALA A 10 10.60 -6.40 47.27
CA ALA A 10 11.10 -6.40 45.90
C ALA A 10 10.18 -5.53 45.02
N ARG A 11 10.68 -4.37 44.62
CA ARG A 11 10.20 -3.62 43.46
C ARG A 11 10.37 -4.50 42.22
N THR A 12 9.27 -4.91 41.59
CA THR A 12 9.28 -5.37 40.20
C THR A 12 8.88 -4.20 39.32
N CYS A 13 9.85 -3.70 38.57
CA CYS A 13 9.64 -2.75 37.49
C CYS A 13 8.75 -3.43 36.44
N PHE A 14 7.51 -2.98 36.31
CA PHE A 14 6.68 -3.27 35.14
C PHE A 14 7.24 -2.45 33.96
N GLY A 15 8.15 -3.06 33.20
CA GLY A 15 8.39 -2.66 31.82
C GLY A 15 7.21 -3.13 30.99
N ALA A 16 6.39 -2.20 30.52
CA ALA A 16 5.29 -2.48 29.60
C ALA A 16 5.87 -2.76 28.19
N GLU A 17 6.31 -3.99 27.95
CA GLU A 17 6.42 -4.49 26.59
C GLU A 17 5.01 -4.86 26.11
N SER A 18 4.47 -4.04 25.20
CA SER A 18 3.28 -4.41 24.45
C SER A 18 3.59 -5.68 23.63
N PRO A 19 2.75 -6.72 23.62
CA PRO A 19 3.05 -7.95 22.91
C PRO A 19 3.13 -7.63 21.42
N ARG A 20 4.32 -7.79 20.82
CA ARG A 20 4.42 -7.83 19.36
C ARG A 20 3.58 -9.02 18.90
N LEU A 21 2.51 -8.74 18.16
CA LEU A 21 1.75 -9.81 17.52
C LEU A 21 2.69 -10.53 16.54
N PRO A 22 2.81 -11.86 16.62
CA PRO A 22 3.67 -12.62 15.71
C PRO A 22 3.10 -12.50 14.28
N GLY A 23 3.94 -12.07 13.34
CA GLY A 23 3.63 -12.01 11.91
C GLY A 23 4.11 -10.74 11.21
N LYS A 24 4.23 -10.80 9.88
CA LYS A 24 4.66 -9.66 9.05
C LYS A 24 3.49 -8.73 8.76
N ARG A 25 3.78 -7.42 8.68
CA ARG A 25 2.87 -6.42 8.11
C ARG A 25 2.76 -6.62 6.60
N ILE A 26 1.53 -6.61 6.09
CA ILE A 26 1.24 -6.47 4.65
C ILE A 26 0.60 -5.12 4.38
N ASP A 27 1.07 -4.43 3.34
CA ASP A 27 0.47 -3.17 2.87
C ASP A 27 -0.35 -3.43 1.60
N LEU A 28 -1.61 -3.05 1.61
CA LEU A 28 -2.58 -3.21 0.54
C LEU A 28 -2.77 -1.88 -0.20
N PRO A 29 -2.17 -1.70 -1.39
CA PRO A 29 -2.10 -0.42 -2.08
C PRO A 29 -3.40 -0.10 -2.83
N VAL A 30 -4.48 0.26 -2.13
CA VAL A 30 -5.80 0.52 -2.75
C VAL A 30 -6.11 2.00 -2.93
N ALA A 31 -5.34 2.88 -2.29
CA ALA A 31 -5.56 4.32 -2.36
C ALA A 31 -4.93 4.91 -3.64
N ALA A 32 -5.76 5.27 -4.61
CA ALA A 32 -5.30 5.76 -5.92
C ALA A 32 -4.95 7.25 -5.93
N ARG A 33 -5.69 8.07 -5.17
CA ARG A 33 -5.60 9.52 -5.26
C ARG A 33 -4.49 10.05 -4.36
N ALA A 34 -3.44 10.58 -4.99
CA ALA A 34 -2.39 11.32 -4.29
C ALA A 34 -2.88 12.72 -3.89
N ILE A 35 -2.57 13.12 -2.67
CA ILE A 35 -2.88 14.46 -2.11
C ILE A 35 -1.64 15.26 -1.76
N ALA A 36 -0.45 14.67 -1.89
CA ALA A 36 0.79 15.41 -1.80
C ALA A 36 1.90 14.70 -2.58
N ARG A 37 2.98 15.41 -2.87
CA ARG A 37 4.21 14.86 -3.44
C ARG A 37 5.42 15.48 -2.77
N LEU A 38 6.31 14.63 -2.26
CA LEU A 38 7.61 15.04 -1.74
C LEU A 38 8.58 15.36 -2.88
N LEU A 39 9.54 16.25 -2.61
CA LEU A 39 10.61 16.58 -3.55
C LEU A 39 11.57 15.40 -3.76
N SER A 40 11.77 14.57 -2.74
CA SER A 40 12.58 13.35 -2.81
C SER A 40 11.90 12.20 -3.57
N ALA A 41 10.60 12.30 -3.84
CA ALA A 41 9.85 11.22 -4.46
C ALA A 41 10.37 10.97 -5.89
N PRO A 42 10.72 9.71 -6.24
CA PRO A 42 11.31 9.38 -7.53
C PRO A 42 10.42 9.82 -8.70
N ALA A 43 11.05 10.14 -9.83
CA ALA A 43 10.34 10.53 -11.06
C ALA A 43 9.58 9.37 -11.73
N ALA A 44 9.74 8.14 -11.24
CA ALA A 44 9.04 6.97 -11.73
C ALA A 44 7.52 7.12 -11.63
N LYS A 45 6.79 6.50 -12.57
CA LYS A 45 5.33 6.47 -12.56
C LYS A 45 4.88 5.72 -11.30
N ASN A 46 3.97 6.32 -10.53
CA ASN A 46 3.44 5.69 -9.33
C ASN A 46 2.89 4.30 -9.66
N PRO A 47 3.15 3.28 -8.82
CA PRO A 47 2.52 1.98 -8.98
C PRO A 47 1.00 2.15 -8.98
N ARG A 48 0.30 1.28 -9.68
CA ARG A 48 -1.14 1.37 -9.80
C ARG A 48 -1.80 0.89 -8.51
N ALA A 49 -2.80 1.62 -8.03
CA ALA A 49 -3.64 1.14 -6.94
C ALA A 49 -4.46 -0.11 -7.34
N MET A 50 -4.52 -1.08 -6.43
CA MET A 50 -5.38 -2.24 -6.51
C MET A 50 -6.84 -1.85 -6.26
N LEU A 51 -7.75 -2.58 -6.90
CA LEU A 51 -9.15 -2.57 -6.46
C LEU A 51 -9.29 -3.32 -5.12
N PRO A 52 -10.30 -3.01 -4.31
CA PRO A 52 -10.56 -3.72 -3.06
C PRO A 52 -10.62 -5.25 -3.22
N GLN A 53 -11.26 -5.74 -4.28
CA GLN A 53 -11.34 -7.17 -4.60
C GLN A 53 -9.96 -7.76 -4.96
N GLU A 54 -9.15 -7.02 -5.73
CA GLU A 54 -7.79 -7.44 -6.11
C GLU A 54 -6.90 -7.56 -4.86
N ALA A 55 -6.96 -6.58 -3.96
CA ALA A 55 -6.22 -6.59 -2.71
C ALA A 55 -6.63 -7.75 -1.80
N MET A 56 -7.92 -8.08 -1.74
CA MET A 56 -8.42 -9.22 -0.98
C MET A 56 -7.98 -10.55 -1.55
N SER A 57 -8.09 -10.74 -2.88
CA SER A 57 -7.60 -11.95 -3.52
C SER A 57 -6.09 -12.14 -3.31
N TRP A 58 -5.33 -11.05 -3.30
CA TRP A 58 -3.90 -11.09 -3.00
C TRP A 58 -3.61 -11.50 -1.55
N LEU A 59 -4.31 -10.89 -0.57
CA LEU A 59 -4.21 -11.25 0.83
C LEU A 59 -4.57 -12.73 1.07
N ASP A 60 -5.72 -13.17 0.52
CA ASP A 60 -6.20 -14.55 0.62
C ASP A 60 -5.15 -15.54 0.06
N ASN A 61 -4.54 -15.20 -1.08
CA ASN A 61 -3.51 -16.03 -1.71
C ASN A 61 -2.26 -16.13 -0.83
N MET A 62 -1.74 -15.02 -0.32
CA MET A 62 -0.56 -15.04 0.56
C MET A 62 -0.80 -15.89 1.82
N ILE A 63 -1.96 -15.74 2.46
CA ILE A 63 -2.34 -16.55 3.63
C ILE A 63 -2.43 -18.03 3.25
N SER A 64 -3.05 -18.36 2.11
CA SER A 64 -3.17 -19.75 1.64
C SER A 64 -1.83 -20.41 1.33
N GLN A 65 -0.81 -19.62 0.96
CA GLN A 65 0.56 -20.08 0.72
C GLN A 65 1.38 -20.20 2.01
N GLY A 66 0.77 -19.97 3.19
CA GLY A 66 1.43 -20.06 4.49
C GLY A 66 2.27 -18.84 4.84
N ALA A 67 1.99 -17.68 4.24
CA ALA A 67 2.63 -16.44 4.67
C ALA A 67 2.21 -16.09 6.10
N ASP A 68 3.20 -15.84 6.95
CA ASP A 68 2.99 -15.39 8.33
C ASP A 68 2.63 -13.89 8.33
N ILE A 69 1.33 -13.59 8.24
CA ILE A 69 0.78 -12.23 8.21
C ILE A 69 0.16 -11.90 9.57
N GLY A 70 0.74 -10.91 10.24
CA GLY A 70 0.32 -10.48 11.58
C GLY A 70 -0.59 -9.26 11.59
N GLU A 71 -0.53 -8.43 10.55
CA GLU A 71 -1.37 -7.23 10.43
C GLU A 71 -1.48 -6.78 8.96
N ALA A 72 -2.59 -6.16 8.59
CA ALA A 72 -2.79 -5.58 7.27
C ALA A 72 -3.02 -4.07 7.33
N TYR A 73 -2.32 -3.33 6.46
CA TYR A 73 -2.41 -1.88 6.35
C TYR A 73 -2.96 -1.47 5.01
N ILE A 74 -3.96 -0.57 5.01
CA ILE A 74 -4.44 0.06 3.79
C ILE A 74 -3.52 1.24 3.45
N SER A 75 -2.98 1.27 2.24
CA SER A 75 -1.94 2.22 1.85
C SER A 75 -2.07 2.72 0.40
N GLY A 76 -1.08 3.56 0.03
CA GLY A 76 -0.94 4.24 -1.25
C GLY A 76 -0.50 3.37 -2.42
N PRO A 77 -0.60 3.90 -3.63
CA PRO A 77 0.26 4.98 -4.13
C PRO A 77 -0.16 6.42 -3.74
N GLY A 78 -1.44 6.62 -3.39
CA GLY A 78 -1.99 7.88 -2.89
C GLY A 78 -2.27 7.83 -1.38
N ASP A 79 -3.32 8.52 -0.93
CA ASP A 79 -3.70 8.57 0.48
C ASP A 79 -5.06 7.89 0.74
N PRO A 80 -5.16 6.95 1.70
CA PRO A 80 -6.41 6.24 2.02
C PRO A 80 -7.60 7.12 2.40
N LEU A 81 -7.37 8.35 2.85
CA LEU A 81 -8.40 9.30 3.26
C LEU A 81 -8.73 10.35 2.20
N ALA A 82 -8.00 10.38 1.08
CA ALA A 82 -8.31 11.24 -0.05
C ALA A 82 -9.63 10.84 -0.73
N GLU A 83 -9.83 9.53 -0.89
CA GLU A 83 -11.06 8.90 -1.34
C GLU A 83 -11.31 7.68 -0.47
N VAL A 84 -12.17 7.84 0.53
CA VAL A 84 -12.32 6.87 1.62
C VAL A 84 -13.02 5.56 1.18
N GLN A 85 -13.77 5.59 0.08
CA GLN A 85 -14.63 4.46 -0.31
C GLN A 85 -13.86 3.16 -0.60
N PRO A 86 -12.82 3.14 -1.46
CA PRO A 86 -11.97 1.94 -1.63
C PRO A 86 -11.35 1.44 -0.32
N THR A 87 -10.98 2.35 0.57
CA THR A 87 -10.42 2.03 1.89
C THR A 87 -11.43 1.28 2.75
N LEU A 88 -12.64 1.83 2.95
CA LEU A 88 -13.70 1.20 3.74
C LEU A 88 -14.20 -0.11 3.12
N GLU A 89 -14.28 -0.18 1.79
CA GLU A 89 -14.64 -1.40 1.07
C GLU A 89 -13.62 -2.51 1.32
N THR A 90 -12.32 -2.19 1.24
CA THR A 90 -11.25 -3.15 1.51
C THR A 90 -11.29 -3.62 2.96
N ILE A 91 -11.41 -2.71 3.93
CA ILE A 91 -11.56 -3.02 5.36
C ILE A 91 -12.75 -3.96 5.58
N SER A 92 -13.90 -3.64 4.98
CA SER A 92 -15.12 -4.45 5.08
C SER A 92 -14.93 -5.86 4.53
N LEU A 93 -14.19 -6.02 3.44
CA LEU A 93 -13.91 -7.33 2.88
C LEU A 93 -12.94 -8.13 3.77
N ILE A 94 -11.90 -7.48 4.32
CA ILE A 94 -10.97 -8.13 5.25
C ILE A 94 -11.74 -8.60 6.48
N ARG A 95 -12.57 -7.75 7.08
CA ARG A 95 -13.36 -8.11 8.28
C ARG A 95 -14.30 -9.29 8.06
N ARG A 96 -14.81 -9.50 6.84
CA ARG A 96 -15.65 -10.66 6.50
C ARG A 96 -14.88 -11.97 6.40
N ARG A 97 -13.59 -11.94 6.00
CA ARG A 97 -12.78 -13.15 5.73
C ARG A 97 -11.72 -13.44 6.79
N HIS A 98 -11.18 -12.39 7.40
CA HIS A 98 -10.09 -12.38 8.38
C HIS A 98 -10.47 -11.46 9.55
N ALA A 99 -11.51 -11.83 10.29
CA ALA A 99 -12.11 -10.99 11.34
C ALA A 99 -11.11 -10.55 12.41
N ASP A 100 -10.19 -11.45 12.80
CA ASP A 100 -9.22 -11.24 13.88
C ASP A 100 -7.93 -10.53 13.42
N LEU A 101 -7.74 -10.31 12.12
CA LEU A 101 -6.52 -9.69 11.61
C LEU A 101 -6.48 -8.20 12.02
N PRO A 102 -5.45 -7.73 12.74
CA PRO A 102 -5.28 -6.31 13.04
C PRO A 102 -5.25 -5.48 11.76
N LEU A 103 -6.00 -4.37 11.76
CA LEU A 103 -6.07 -3.46 10.62
C LEU A 103 -5.52 -2.09 10.96
N GLY A 104 -4.75 -1.54 10.03
CA GLY A 104 -4.33 -0.16 10.09
C GLY A 104 -4.44 0.56 8.75
N ILE A 105 -4.22 1.88 8.79
CA ILE A 105 -4.05 2.70 7.59
C ILE A 105 -2.78 3.55 7.73
N THR A 106 -2.17 3.90 6.60
CA THR A 106 -1.09 4.91 6.55
C THR A 106 -1.58 6.13 5.78
N THR A 107 -1.58 7.32 6.41
CA THR A 107 -2.14 8.55 5.83
C THR A 107 -1.32 9.78 6.24
N LEU A 108 -1.43 10.85 5.45
CA LEU A 108 -0.94 12.18 5.76
C LEU A 108 -1.82 12.91 6.79
N GLY A 109 -3.04 12.42 7.04
CA GLY A 109 -3.95 12.96 8.05
C GLY A 109 -4.98 13.97 7.56
N ILE A 110 -4.90 14.40 6.29
CA ILE A 110 -5.97 15.24 5.69
C ILE A 110 -7.27 14.43 5.65
N ASN A 111 -8.38 15.03 6.09
CA ASN A 111 -9.68 14.38 6.33
C ASN A 111 -9.70 13.36 7.49
N GLY A 112 -8.61 13.25 8.27
CA GLY A 112 -8.53 12.31 9.40
C GLY A 112 -9.60 12.56 10.45
N GLU A 113 -9.91 13.82 10.74
CA GLU A 113 -10.99 14.19 11.65
C GLU A 113 -12.36 13.71 11.14
N GLN A 114 -12.64 13.93 9.86
CA GLN A 114 -13.92 13.59 9.25
C GLN A 114 -14.21 12.08 9.28
N TYR A 115 -13.18 11.25 9.14
CA TYR A 115 -13.35 9.80 8.99
C TYR A 115 -12.94 8.99 10.23
N ALA A 116 -12.53 9.63 11.32
CA ALA A 116 -12.07 8.94 12.52
C ALA A 116 -13.09 7.92 13.06
N GLU A 117 -14.35 8.34 13.23
CA GLU A 117 -15.44 7.48 13.72
C GLU A 117 -15.71 6.33 12.75
N ALA A 118 -15.82 6.63 11.45
CA ALA A 118 -16.05 5.61 10.43
C ALA A 118 -14.93 4.55 10.40
N LEU A 119 -13.66 4.94 10.55
CA LEU A 119 -12.54 4.00 10.62
C LEU A 119 -12.66 3.07 11.84
N ALA A 120 -12.99 3.62 13.01
CA ALA A 120 -13.19 2.85 14.23
C ALA A 120 -14.37 1.88 14.10
N GLU A 121 -15.51 2.32 13.56
CA GLU A 121 -16.70 1.49 13.33
C GLU A 121 -16.43 0.32 12.38
N HIS A 122 -15.58 0.51 11.37
CA HIS A 122 -15.17 -0.54 10.43
C HIS A 122 -14.05 -1.43 10.99
N GLY A 123 -13.62 -1.20 12.24
CA GLY A 123 -12.69 -2.05 12.97
C GLY A 123 -11.22 -1.78 12.65
N VAL A 124 -10.85 -0.57 12.22
CA VAL A 124 -9.44 -0.15 12.19
C VAL A 124 -8.94 -0.07 13.64
N ASN A 125 -7.70 -0.51 13.88
CA ASN A 125 -7.07 -0.52 15.20
C ASN A 125 -6.01 0.58 15.31
N THR A 126 -5.22 0.76 14.24
CA THR A 126 -4.02 1.61 14.26
C THR A 126 -4.00 2.54 13.06
N VAL A 127 -3.68 3.81 13.28
CA VAL A 127 -3.43 4.78 12.20
C VAL A 127 -1.98 5.22 12.27
N THR A 128 -1.25 5.00 11.18
CA THR A 128 0.07 5.58 10.99
C THR A 128 -0.09 6.93 10.29
N LEU A 129 0.21 8.03 11.00
CA LEU A 129 0.24 9.37 10.45
C LEU A 129 1.64 9.74 10.01
N GLN A 130 1.79 10.15 8.76
CA GLN A 130 3.04 10.69 8.26
C GLN A 130 3.17 12.17 8.58
N VAL A 131 4.11 12.49 9.46
CA VAL A 131 4.37 13.86 9.90
C VAL A 131 5.85 14.15 9.69
N GLU A 132 6.15 14.90 8.64
CA GLU A 132 7.54 15.20 8.28
C GLU A 132 8.06 16.48 8.95
N ALA A 133 7.17 17.39 9.36
CA ALA A 133 7.52 18.63 10.03
C ALA A 133 6.32 19.22 10.79
N VAL A 134 6.60 20.06 11.79
CA VAL A 134 5.60 20.81 12.56
C VAL A 134 5.61 22.31 12.27
N ASP A 135 6.64 22.78 11.57
CA ASP A 135 6.74 24.13 11.03
C ASP A 135 6.33 24.15 9.55
N PRO A 136 5.32 24.95 9.16
CA PRO A 136 4.95 25.13 7.76
C PRO A 136 6.12 25.55 6.86
N GLU A 137 7.12 26.27 7.36
CA GLU A 137 8.30 26.66 6.59
C GLU A 137 9.16 25.46 6.18
N VAL A 138 9.28 24.46 7.05
CA VAL A 138 9.98 23.21 6.74
C VAL A 138 9.13 22.31 5.84
N VAL A 139 7.81 22.26 6.05
CA VAL A 139 6.90 21.54 5.14
C VAL A 139 7.07 22.03 3.69
N LYS A 140 7.17 23.33 3.44
CA LYS A 140 7.41 23.88 2.09
C LYS A 140 8.73 23.42 1.45
N LYS A 141 9.75 23.10 2.26
CA LYS A 141 11.04 22.58 1.77
C LYS A 141 10.99 21.10 1.42
N LEU A 142 9.99 20.37 1.90
CA LEU A 142 9.85 18.93 1.71
C LEU A 142 8.91 18.58 0.56
N TYR A 143 7.84 19.36 0.36
CA TYR A 143 6.78 19.05 -0.59
C TYR A 143 6.89 19.86 -1.88
N ALA A 144 6.77 19.19 -3.03
CA ALA A 144 6.61 19.84 -4.33
C ALA A 144 5.21 20.43 -4.47
N TRP A 145 4.19 19.73 -3.97
CA TRP A 145 2.81 20.21 -3.89
C TRP A 145 2.02 19.44 -2.83
N ILE A 146 0.99 20.08 -2.29
CA ILE A 146 -0.01 19.52 -1.40
C ILE A 146 -1.38 19.94 -1.93
N ARG A 147 -2.31 19.00 -2.04
CA ARG A 147 -3.66 19.18 -2.60
C ARG A 147 -4.71 18.58 -1.67
N PRO A 148 -5.19 19.35 -0.68
CA PRO A 148 -6.17 18.89 0.31
C PRO A 148 -7.55 18.57 -0.27
N GLY A 149 -7.89 19.09 -1.45
CA GLY A 149 -9.20 18.90 -2.07
C GLY A 149 -9.19 18.96 -3.59
N THR A 150 -10.33 19.32 -4.18
CA THR A 150 -10.45 19.45 -5.65
C THR A 150 -9.85 20.76 -6.17
N LYS A 151 -9.83 21.82 -5.35
CA LYS A 151 -9.23 23.11 -5.70
C LYS A 151 -7.74 23.12 -5.40
N THR A 152 -6.96 23.64 -6.34
CA THR A 152 -5.53 23.88 -6.14
C THR A 152 -5.34 25.13 -5.29
N ILE A 153 -4.53 25.03 -4.25
CA ILE A 153 -4.13 26.15 -3.38
C ILE A 153 -2.60 26.30 -3.40
N PRO A 154 -2.05 27.50 -3.14
CA PRO A 154 -0.61 27.69 -3.05
C PRO A 154 0.01 26.82 -1.95
N LEU A 155 1.22 26.30 -2.20
CA LEU A 155 1.93 25.44 -1.24
C LEU A 155 2.12 26.13 0.13
N SER A 156 2.28 27.46 0.16
CA SER A 156 2.38 28.22 1.41
C SER A 156 1.14 28.13 2.29
N GLN A 157 -0.05 28.08 1.68
CA GLN A 157 -1.30 27.88 2.40
C GLN A 157 -1.52 26.40 2.72
N ALA A 158 -1.18 25.52 1.78
CA ALA A 158 -1.35 24.09 1.94
C ALA A 158 -0.45 23.50 3.05
N ALA A 159 0.74 24.04 3.25
CA ALA A 159 1.67 23.64 4.30
C ALA A 159 1.10 23.89 5.70
N GLY A 160 0.56 25.10 5.94
CA GLY A 160 -0.13 25.40 7.20
C GLY A 160 -1.35 24.51 7.41
N MET A 161 -2.17 24.34 6.37
CA MET A 161 -3.34 23.46 6.41
C MET A 161 -2.98 22.01 6.74
N LEU A 162 -1.90 21.47 6.19
CA LEU A 162 -1.46 20.10 6.48
C LEU A 162 -1.15 19.92 7.98
N VAL A 163 -0.39 20.85 8.58
CA VAL A 163 -0.05 20.80 10.01
C VAL A 163 -1.32 20.88 10.86
N ASP A 164 -2.24 21.78 10.51
CA ASP A 164 -3.51 21.96 11.23
C ASP A 164 -4.43 20.73 11.10
N GLU A 165 -4.52 20.13 9.91
CA GLU A 165 -5.26 18.90 9.66
C GLU A 165 -4.69 17.71 10.45
N GLN A 166 -3.36 17.57 10.50
CA GLN A 166 -2.70 16.52 11.27
C GLN A 166 -3.00 16.63 12.76
N GLN A 167 -2.98 17.85 13.32
CA GLN A 167 -3.38 18.09 14.70
C GLN A 167 -4.82 17.64 14.97
N ARG A 168 -5.77 18.07 14.12
CA ARG A 168 -7.19 17.69 14.24
C ARG A 168 -7.39 16.19 14.08
N ALA A 169 -6.69 15.58 13.13
CA ALA A 169 -6.73 14.15 12.88
C ALA A 169 -6.29 13.35 14.11
N ILE A 170 -5.12 13.63 14.69
CA ILE A 170 -4.63 12.89 15.88
C ILE A 170 -5.65 12.95 17.01
N SER A 171 -6.15 14.15 17.31
CA SER A 171 -7.12 14.37 18.38
C SER A 171 -8.44 13.63 18.12
N ALA A 172 -8.90 13.57 16.87
CA ALA A 172 -10.12 12.87 16.50
C ALA A 172 -9.97 11.35 16.51
N LEU A 173 -8.85 10.84 15.96
CA LEU A 173 -8.52 9.41 15.94
C LEU A 173 -8.41 8.86 17.36
N GLN A 174 -7.73 9.58 18.25
CA GLN A 174 -7.60 9.19 19.65
C GLN A 174 -8.95 9.19 20.38
N ARG A 175 -9.81 10.20 20.15
CA ARG A 175 -11.19 10.22 20.68
C ARG A 175 -12.05 9.06 20.16
N ALA A 176 -11.82 8.62 18.93
CA ALA A 176 -12.49 7.45 18.34
C ALA A 176 -11.93 6.11 18.83
N GLY A 177 -10.92 6.12 19.71
CA GLY A 177 -10.30 4.91 20.28
C GLY A 177 -9.26 4.25 19.36
N LEU A 178 -8.77 4.96 18.34
CA LEU A 178 -7.75 4.47 17.42
C LEU A 178 -6.35 4.77 17.95
N LYS A 179 -5.45 3.78 17.87
CA LYS A 179 -4.05 3.98 18.23
C LYS A 179 -3.34 4.77 17.16
N VAL A 180 -2.67 5.85 17.53
CA VAL A 180 -1.96 6.72 16.58
C VAL A 180 -0.46 6.52 16.68
N THR A 181 0.16 6.14 15.56
CA THR A 181 1.61 6.06 15.40
C THR A 181 2.07 7.15 14.43
N ILE A 182 3.06 7.93 14.81
CA ILE A 182 3.70 8.93 13.96
C ILE A 182 4.82 8.27 13.18
N ARG A 183 4.88 8.49 11.88
CA ARG A 183 6.01 8.12 11.04
C ARG A 183 6.65 9.38 10.48
N THR A 184 7.95 9.53 10.70
CA THR A 184 8.72 10.68 10.22
C THR A 184 9.93 10.17 9.46
N THR A 185 10.06 10.60 8.22
CA THR A 185 11.26 10.38 7.42
C THR A 185 12.26 11.48 7.73
N VAL A 186 13.49 11.12 8.07
CA VAL A 186 14.55 12.06 8.43
C VAL A 186 15.29 12.49 7.16
N TYR A 187 15.18 13.77 6.84
CA TYR A 187 15.89 14.47 5.77
C TYR A 187 16.96 15.38 6.38
N PRO A 188 18.24 14.97 6.35
CA PRO A 188 19.32 15.73 7.00
C PRO A 188 19.44 17.17 6.47
N GLY A 189 19.57 18.12 7.38
CA GLY A 189 19.60 19.56 7.08
C GLY A 189 18.24 20.19 6.75
N ILE A 190 17.16 19.40 6.67
CA ILE A 190 15.81 19.90 6.37
C ILE A 190 14.90 19.79 7.60
N ASN A 191 14.67 18.59 8.14
CA ASN A 191 13.74 18.35 9.25
C ASN A 191 14.34 17.62 10.46
N ASP A 192 15.61 17.21 10.39
CA ASP A 192 16.34 16.54 11.47
C ASP A 192 16.30 17.31 12.79
N SER A 193 16.48 18.64 12.74
CA SER A 193 16.36 19.54 13.89
C SER A 193 14.94 19.60 14.49
N GLN A 194 13.91 19.18 13.75
CA GLN A 194 12.52 19.18 14.22
C GLN A 194 12.07 17.86 14.85
N VAL A 195 12.87 16.80 14.81
CA VAL A 195 12.44 15.46 15.28
C VAL A 195 11.93 15.49 16.73
N ALA A 196 12.62 16.19 17.63
CA ALA A 196 12.18 16.35 19.02
C ALA A 196 10.86 17.14 19.13
N ALA A 197 10.72 18.23 18.36
CA ALA A 197 9.51 19.06 18.35
C ALA A 197 8.30 18.33 17.74
N ILE A 198 8.52 17.47 16.75
CA ILE A 198 7.49 16.57 16.22
C ILE A 198 7.05 15.63 17.33
N ALA A 199 7.99 14.92 17.99
CA ALA A 199 7.66 13.98 19.06
C ALA A 199 6.88 14.65 20.21
N GLU A 200 7.33 15.83 20.64
CA GLU A 200 6.66 16.63 21.68
C GLU A 200 5.23 17.00 21.30
N ARG A 201 5.02 17.63 20.13
CA ARG A 201 3.68 18.08 19.72
C ARG A 201 2.74 16.92 19.46
N MET A 202 3.20 15.88 18.76
CA MET A 202 2.35 14.73 18.46
C MET A 202 2.00 13.94 19.71
N GLY A 203 2.95 13.76 20.63
CA GLY A 203 2.70 13.14 21.94
C GLY A 203 1.68 13.92 22.77
N ALA A 204 1.80 15.25 22.80
CA ALA A 204 0.84 16.13 23.49
C ALA A 204 -0.59 16.04 22.93
N TRP A 205 -0.76 15.67 21.65
CA TRP A 205 -2.06 15.48 21.02
C TRP A 205 -2.60 14.05 21.12
N GLY A 206 -1.83 13.11 21.68
CA GLY A 206 -2.29 11.75 21.95
C GLY A 206 -1.73 10.67 21.03
N ALA A 207 -0.65 10.93 20.29
CA ALA A 207 0.10 9.85 19.65
C ALA A 207 0.77 8.94 20.68
N GLU A 208 0.82 7.63 20.40
CA GLU A 208 1.38 6.62 21.32
C GLU A 208 2.85 6.28 21.01
N LYS A 209 3.19 6.33 19.72
CA LYS A 209 4.48 5.87 19.20
C LYS A 209 4.96 6.74 18.04
N MET A 210 6.26 6.84 17.89
CA MET A 210 6.96 7.41 16.74
C MET A 210 7.86 6.36 16.10
N ILE A 211 7.89 6.36 14.76
CA ILE A 211 8.81 5.58 13.95
C ILE A 211 9.62 6.57 13.10
N LEU A 212 10.93 6.60 13.35
CA LEU A 212 11.87 7.33 12.54
C LEU A 212 12.36 6.45 11.39
N VAL A 213 12.35 7.02 10.18
CA VAL A 213 12.78 6.35 8.97
C VAL A 213 13.92 7.16 8.34
N PRO A 214 15.07 6.56 8.03
CA PRO A 214 16.11 7.28 7.31
C PRO A 214 15.67 7.54 5.87
N CYS A 215 15.85 8.75 5.34
CA CYS A 215 15.69 8.96 3.91
C CYS A 215 16.84 8.27 3.16
N THR A 216 16.50 7.41 2.19
CA THR A 216 17.47 6.58 1.43
C THR A 216 17.82 7.14 0.07
N SER A 217 17.13 8.19 -0.37
CA SER A 217 17.31 8.83 -1.68
C SER A 217 17.50 10.34 -1.59
N CYS A 218 17.69 10.87 -0.38
CA CYS A 218 17.91 12.31 -0.20
C CYS A 218 19.27 12.73 -0.75
N VAL A 219 19.24 13.85 -1.45
CA VAL A 219 20.44 14.54 -1.92
C VAL A 219 20.58 15.88 -1.19
N ASN A 220 21.80 16.33 -1.00
CA ASN A 220 22.08 17.67 -0.49
C ASN A 220 21.90 18.74 -1.58
N GLU A 221 22.08 20.01 -1.22
CA GLU A 221 21.95 21.14 -2.16
C GLU A 221 22.88 21.05 -3.38
N MET A 222 23.99 20.32 -3.25
CA MET A 222 24.95 20.06 -4.34
C MET A 222 24.64 18.78 -5.13
N GLY A 223 23.51 18.13 -4.87
CA GLY A 223 23.07 16.90 -5.55
C GLY A 223 23.81 15.63 -5.13
N SER A 224 24.61 15.67 -4.06
CA SER A 224 25.30 14.48 -3.53
C SER A 224 24.41 13.71 -2.54
N PRO A 225 24.52 12.37 -2.45
CA PRO A 225 23.79 11.57 -1.45
C PRO A 225 23.99 12.11 -0.03
N ASN A 226 22.90 12.18 0.72
CA ASN A 226 22.87 12.78 2.06
C ASN A 226 22.04 11.94 3.04
N GLU A 227 22.14 10.61 2.95
CA GLU A 227 21.42 9.69 3.83
C GLU A 227 21.90 9.86 5.29
N PRO A 228 20.99 9.89 6.28
CA PRO A 228 21.40 9.96 7.68
C PRO A 228 22.09 8.67 8.11
N ASP A 229 23.25 8.80 8.74
CA ASP A 229 23.95 7.64 9.29
C ASP A 229 23.23 7.06 10.54
N SER A 230 23.60 5.84 10.91
CA SER A 230 22.98 5.13 12.04
C SER A 230 23.21 5.83 13.37
N ALA A 231 24.34 6.52 13.55
CA ALA A 231 24.66 7.25 14.78
C ALA A 231 23.77 8.50 14.94
N SER A 232 23.52 9.21 13.85
CA SER A 232 22.63 10.36 13.76
C SER A 232 21.18 9.93 14.02
N MET A 233 20.72 8.84 13.38
CA MET A 233 19.40 8.27 13.62
C MET A 233 19.20 7.86 15.08
N ALA A 234 20.19 7.20 15.71
CA ALA A 234 20.14 6.83 17.12
C ALA A 234 20.08 8.06 18.05
N THR A 235 20.82 9.12 17.70
CA THR A 235 20.80 10.39 18.44
C THR A 235 19.42 11.05 18.37
N LEU A 236 18.84 11.13 17.16
CA LEU A 236 17.51 11.69 16.93
C LEU A 236 16.42 10.88 17.64
N ALA A 237 16.51 9.56 17.60
CA ALA A 237 15.58 8.67 18.31
C ALA A 237 15.64 8.90 19.83
N LYS A 238 16.84 9.09 20.40
CA LYS A 238 17.00 9.39 21.82
C LYS A 238 16.40 10.75 22.20
N LEU A 239 16.47 11.74 21.32
CA LEU A 239 15.84 13.05 21.53
C LEU A 239 14.31 12.95 21.50
N ALA A 240 13.76 12.27 20.49
CA ALA A 240 12.32 12.05 20.38
C ALA A 240 11.75 11.19 21.54
N ALA A 241 12.52 10.20 22.00
CA ALA A 241 12.15 9.30 23.11
C ALA A 241 11.92 10.01 24.45
N GLN A 242 12.33 11.27 24.59
CA GLN A 242 12.00 12.09 25.76
C GLN A 242 10.52 12.44 25.85
N TYR A 243 9.82 12.44 24.71
CA TYR A 243 8.43 12.88 24.59
C TYR A 243 7.47 11.79 24.14
N LEU A 244 7.94 10.87 23.28
CA LEU A 244 7.11 9.87 22.64
C LEU A 244 7.89 8.58 22.45
N THR A 245 7.30 7.42 22.73
CA THR A 245 7.96 6.12 22.52
C THR A 245 8.46 6.03 21.09
N THR A 246 9.78 5.98 20.89
CA THR A 246 10.38 6.13 19.56
C THR A 246 11.21 4.92 19.18
N GLU A 247 11.02 4.45 17.95
CA GLU A 247 11.83 3.42 17.32
C GLU A 247 12.38 3.91 15.98
N THR A 248 13.52 3.36 15.57
CA THR A 248 14.08 3.56 14.23
C THR A 248 13.79 2.33 13.39
N ALA A 249 13.22 2.51 12.21
CA ALA A 249 13.00 1.41 11.29
C ALA A 249 14.23 1.13 10.40
N GLU A 250 14.49 -0.15 10.12
CA GLU A 250 15.60 -0.57 9.26
C GLU A 250 15.25 -0.43 7.76
N GLN A 251 16.27 -0.18 6.94
CA GLN A 251 16.19 0.06 5.48
C GLN A 251 15.27 -0.90 4.70
N ALA A 252 15.22 -2.19 5.08
CA ALA A 252 14.43 -3.21 4.37
C ALA A 252 12.91 -3.17 4.68
N SER A 253 12.49 -2.48 5.75
CA SER A 253 11.09 -2.42 6.20
C SER A 253 10.35 -1.17 5.73
N CYS A 254 11.07 -0.21 5.14
CA CYS A 254 10.63 1.17 4.96
C CYS A 254 10.31 1.48 3.50
N THR A 255 9.16 1.03 3.01
CA THR A 255 8.82 1.26 1.61
C THR A 255 7.48 1.94 1.38
N ASN A 256 6.60 2.08 2.38
CA ASN A 256 5.27 2.63 2.15
C ASN A 256 5.07 3.98 2.83
N THR A 257 5.31 5.05 2.08
CA THR A 257 4.80 6.40 2.36
C THR A 257 3.48 6.60 1.58
N ALA A 258 2.49 7.28 2.17
CA ALA A 258 1.31 7.80 1.47
C ALA A 258 1.66 8.83 0.38
N THR A 259 2.95 9.19 0.27
CA THR A 259 3.54 10.03 -0.78
C THR A 259 4.61 9.26 -1.54
N ALA A 260 4.22 8.31 -2.38
CA ALA A 260 5.01 7.77 -3.50
C ALA A 260 6.54 7.67 -3.31
N GLU A 261 7.03 7.19 -2.16
CA GLU A 261 8.32 6.53 -2.10
C GLU A 261 8.04 5.04 -2.20
N ALA A 262 8.78 4.38 -3.10
CA ALA A 262 8.40 3.10 -3.67
C ALA A 262 8.24 2.03 -2.60
N GLY A 263 7.01 1.50 -2.51
CA GLY A 263 6.68 0.24 -1.85
C GLY A 263 7.63 -0.86 -2.26
N VAL A 264 7.84 -1.84 -1.37
CA VAL A 264 8.51 -3.11 -1.67
C VAL A 264 8.09 -3.48 -3.07
N ALA A 265 9.05 -3.65 -3.97
CA ALA A 265 8.76 -4.20 -5.28
C ALA A 265 8.09 -5.55 -5.03
N VAL A 266 6.75 -5.55 -5.05
CA VAL A 266 5.98 -6.78 -5.04
C VAL A 266 6.47 -7.49 -6.28
N PRO A 267 7.09 -8.68 -6.16
CA PRO A 267 7.55 -9.39 -7.34
C PRO A 267 6.35 -9.49 -8.26
N ALA A 268 6.47 -9.04 -9.51
CA ALA A 268 5.35 -8.99 -10.45
C ALA A 268 4.63 -10.36 -10.56
N ALA A 269 5.34 -11.46 -10.26
CA ALA A 269 4.82 -12.82 -10.18
C ALA A 269 3.88 -13.11 -8.99
N ALA A 270 3.99 -12.40 -7.86
CA ALA A 270 3.16 -12.59 -6.68
C ALA A 270 1.79 -11.86 -6.75
N MET A 271 1.59 -11.03 -7.77
CA MET A 271 0.35 -10.27 -8.01
C MET A 271 -0.55 -10.87 -9.09
N LEU A 272 -0.10 -11.94 -9.76
CA LEU A 272 -0.85 -12.48 -10.88
C LEU A 272 -1.97 -13.39 -10.39
N PRO A 273 -3.22 -13.17 -10.85
CA PRO A 273 -4.34 -14.02 -10.53
C PRO A 273 -4.02 -15.45 -11.02
N GLN A 274 -4.48 -16.44 -10.26
CA GLN A 274 -4.19 -17.85 -10.51
C GLN A 274 -5.45 -18.56 -11.02
N PRO A 275 -5.30 -19.59 -11.87
CA PRO A 275 -6.41 -20.42 -12.30
C PRO A 275 -7.01 -21.20 -11.12
N SER A 276 -8.32 -21.44 -11.17
CA SER A 276 -9.02 -22.32 -10.24
C SER A 276 -9.82 -23.38 -10.99
N ALA A 277 -10.24 -24.45 -10.31
CA ALA A 277 -11.05 -25.50 -10.93
C ALA A 277 -12.36 -24.95 -11.54
N ALA A 278 -12.96 -23.94 -10.91
CA ALA A 278 -14.17 -23.28 -11.43
C ALA A 278 -13.87 -22.29 -12.57
N ARG A 279 -12.64 -21.76 -12.63
CA ARG A 279 -12.22 -20.73 -13.57
C ARG A 279 -10.83 -21.00 -14.12
N PRO A 280 -10.70 -21.95 -15.06
CA PRO A 280 -9.41 -22.35 -15.58
C PRO A 280 -8.88 -21.42 -16.66
N ASN A 281 -9.69 -20.48 -17.19
CA ASN A 281 -9.40 -19.80 -18.45
C ASN A 281 -8.93 -18.34 -18.30
N VAL A 282 -8.19 -17.83 -19.29
CA VAL A 282 -7.79 -16.42 -19.43
C VAL A 282 -8.41 -15.85 -20.69
N ALA A 283 -9.05 -14.69 -20.59
CA ALA A 283 -9.50 -13.92 -21.74
C ALA A 283 -8.45 -12.91 -22.16
N VAL A 284 -8.22 -12.74 -23.46
CA VAL A 284 -7.23 -11.81 -24.01
C VAL A 284 -7.87 -10.94 -25.07
N VAL A 285 -7.72 -9.63 -24.92
CA VAL A 285 -8.19 -8.62 -25.85
C VAL A 285 -7.00 -8.16 -26.70
N SER A 286 -7.10 -8.39 -28.01
CA SER A 286 -6.06 -8.09 -28.99
C SER A 286 -6.68 -7.72 -30.33
N ALA A 287 -6.10 -6.74 -31.04
CA ALA A 287 -6.51 -6.37 -32.39
C ALA A 287 -5.90 -7.30 -33.44
N ASN A 288 -4.65 -7.75 -33.23
CA ASN A 288 -3.89 -8.56 -34.19
C ASN A 288 -3.83 -10.07 -33.81
N GLY A 289 -4.25 -10.43 -32.59
CA GLY A 289 -4.22 -11.77 -32.04
C GLY A 289 -2.85 -12.25 -31.54
N MET A 290 -1.80 -11.43 -31.68
CA MET A 290 -0.43 -11.74 -31.25
C MET A 290 0.01 -10.93 -30.04
N ASP A 291 -0.45 -9.68 -29.92
CA ASP A 291 -0.04 -8.74 -28.88
C ASP A 291 -1.24 -8.21 -28.08
N ILE A 292 -1.00 -7.88 -26.82
CA ILE A 292 -1.99 -7.25 -25.94
C ILE A 292 -1.95 -5.75 -26.21
N ASP A 293 -2.61 -5.33 -27.30
CA ASP A 293 -2.54 -3.97 -27.85
C ASP A 293 -3.87 -3.20 -27.77
N LEU A 294 -4.97 -3.89 -27.47
CA LEU A 294 -6.31 -3.32 -27.58
C LEU A 294 -6.94 -2.99 -26.22
N HIS A 295 -7.48 -1.77 -26.12
CA HIS A 295 -8.18 -1.27 -24.93
C HIS A 295 -9.55 -1.94 -24.81
N LEU A 296 -9.92 -2.43 -23.63
CA LEU A 296 -11.17 -3.16 -23.36
C LEU A 296 -12.43 -2.39 -23.80
N GLY A 297 -12.37 -1.06 -23.67
CA GLY A 297 -13.38 -0.11 -24.17
C GLY A 297 -13.74 -0.26 -25.65
N GLN A 298 -12.80 -0.67 -26.50
CA GLN A 298 -12.96 -0.77 -27.95
C GLN A 298 -13.11 -2.21 -28.44
N ALA A 299 -12.95 -3.17 -27.54
CA ALA A 299 -12.90 -4.58 -27.90
C ALA A 299 -14.28 -5.15 -28.24
N THR A 300 -14.36 -5.81 -29.39
CA THR A 300 -15.54 -6.55 -29.87
C THR A 300 -15.35 -8.07 -29.82
N LYS A 301 -14.12 -8.54 -29.59
CA LYS A 301 -13.78 -9.96 -29.45
C LYS A 301 -12.71 -10.18 -28.39
N ALA A 302 -12.73 -11.35 -27.77
CA ALA A 302 -11.69 -11.84 -26.88
C ALA A 302 -11.27 -13.26 -27.26
N LEU A 303 -9.98 -13.52 -27.19
CA LEU A 303 -9.37 -14.84 -27.32
C LEU A 303 -9.37 -15.53 -25.97
N ILE A 304 -9.83 -16.77 -25.90
CA ILE A 304 -9.91 -17.54 -24.65
C ILE A 304 -8.81 -18.58 -24.64
N TYR A 305 -7.89 -18.45 -23.69
CA TYR A 305 -6.82 -19.40 -23.43
C TYR A 305 -7.16 -20.26 -22.22
N GLY A 306 -6.73 -21.52 -22.24
CA GLY A 306 -6.89 -22.45 -21.13
C GLY A 306 -5.90 -23.61 -21.19
N PRO A 307 -5.79 -24.40 -20.12
CA PRO A 307 -4.85 -25.52 -20.05
C PRO A 307 -5.29 -26.67 -20.95
N ARG A 308 -4.35 -27.25 -21.71
CA ARG A 308 -4.52 -28.49 -22.46
C ARG A 308 -4.11 -29.70 -21.59
N GLU A 309 -4.38 -30.92 -22.07
CA GLU A 309 -4.01 -32.19 -21.40
C GLU A 309 -2.51 -32.29 -21.02
N ASP A 310 -1.64 -31.56 -21.71
CA ASP A 310 -0.19 -31.48 -21.45
C ASP A 310 0.21 -30.35 -20.46
N GLY A 311 -0.77 -29.61 -19.94
CA GLY A 311 -0.58 -28.52 -18.99
C GLY A 311 -0.16 -27.19 -19.61
N LEU A 312 0.03 -27.11 -20.93
CA LEU A 312 0.39 -25.87 -21.62
C LEU A 312 -0.87 -25.06 -21.97
N PRO A 313 -0.83 -23.73 -21.87
CA PRO A 313 -1.95 -22.90 -22.28
C PRO A 313 -2.09 -22.89 -23.81
N CYS A 314 -3.30 -23.12 -24.31
CA CYS A 314 -3.61 -23.02 -25.73
C CYS A 314 -4.86 -22.18 -25.98
N LEU A 315 -4.99 -21.66 -27.20
CA LEU A 315 -6.20 -20.96 -27.63
C LEU A 315 -7.36 -21.96 -27.76
N LEU A 316 -8.36 -21.84 -26.90
CA LEU A 316 -9.54 -22.71 -26.88
C LEU A 316 -10.65 -22.19 -27.79
N ALA A 317 -10.90 -20.88 -27.77
CA ALA A 317 -12.01 -20.27 -28.48
C ALA A 317 -11.82 -18.76 -28.69
N THR A 318 -12.65 -18.18 -29.54
CA THR A 318 -12.86 -16.72 -29.61
C THR A 318 -14.30 -16.42 -29.21
N ARG A 319 -14.50 -15.46 -28.30
CA ARG A 319 -15.84 -15.01 -27.87
C ARG A 319 -16.08 -13.58 -28.31
N SER A 320 -17.29 -13.30 -28.78
CA SER A 320 -17.72 -11.94 -29.07
C SER A 320 -17.98 -11.18 -27.77
N LEU A 321 -17.49 -9.96 -27.71
CA LEU A 321 -17.77 -9.01 -26.64
C LEU A 321 -18.96 -8.12 -27.06
N PRO A 322 -19.71 -7.57 -26.09
CA PRO A 322 -20.74 -6.60 -26.41
C PRO A 322 -20.14 -5.36 -27.11
N GLU A 323 -20.87 -4.84 -28.10
CA GLU A 323 -20.46 -3.68 -28.90
C GLU A 323 -20.00 -2.49 -28.03
N PRO A 324 -18.97 -1.73 -28.47
CA PRO A 324 -18.55 -0.52 -27.80
C PRO A 324 -19.70 0.49 -27.63
N GLY A 325 -19.80 1.07 -26.45
CA GLY A 325 -20.94 1.90 -26.05
C GLY A 325 -21.87 1.18 -25.05
N GLY A 326 -22.90 1.87 -24.55
CA GLY A 326 -23.88 1.25 -23.64
C GLY A 326 -23.58 1.31 -22.13
N GLY A 327 -22.55 2.06 -21.71
CA GLY A 327 -22.31 2.39 -20.30
C GLY A 327 -22.10 1.16 -19.40
N GLY A 328 -22.64 1.19 -18.17
CA GLY A 328 -22.45 0.13 -17.18
C GLY A 328 -23.03 -1.24 -17.58
N ALA A 329 -24.16 -1.26 -18.29
CA ALA A 329 -24.83 -2.50 -18.71
C ALA A 329 -23.97 -3.36 -19.66
N ARG A 330 -23.03 -2.73 -20.39
CA ARG A 330 -22.05 -3.44 -21.21
C ARG A 330 -21.19 -4.38 -20.36
N TRP A 331 -20.74 -3.88 -19.21
CA TRP A 331 -19.78 -4.58 -18.35
C TRP A 331 -20.42 -5.73 -17.59
N GLU A 332 -21.68 -5.60 -17.19
CA GLU A 332 -22.43 -6.71 -16.58
C GLU A 332 -22.58 -7.88 -17.56
N LYS A 333 -23.03 -7.59 -18.80
CA LYS A 333 -23.15 -8.62 -19.85
C LYS A 333 -21.82 -9.29 -20.16
N LEU A 334 -20.74 -8.51 -20.18
CA LEU A 334 -19.40 -9.03 -20.39
C LEU A 334 -19.02 -9.94 -19.20
N ALA A 335 -19.21 -9.51 -17.96
CA ALA A 335 -18.88 -10.32 -16.80
C ALA A 335 -19.68 -11.64 -16.72
N ASP A 336 -20.96 -11.63 -17.11
CA ASP A 336 -21.81 -12.82 -17.20
C ASP A 336 -21.39 -13.80 -18.32
N SER A 337 -20.69 -13.32 -19.36
CA SER A 337 -20.28 -14.15 -20.51
C SER A 337 -18.90 -14.81 -20.33
N PHE A 338 -18.19 -14.47 -19.26
CA PHE A 338 -16.79 -14.86 -19.00
C PHE A 338 -16.62 -15.44 -17.58
N THR A 339 -17.67 -16.09 -17.05
CA THR A 339 -17.69 -16.63 -15.67
C THR A 339 -16.69 -17.76 -15.43
N ASP A 340 -16.16 -18.37 -16.48
CA ASP A 340 -15.12 -19.41 -16.48
C ASP A 340 -13.69 -18.84 -16.59
N CYS A 341 -13.56 -17.52 -16.78
CA CYS A 341 -12.27 -16.86 -16.82
C CYS A 341 -11.87 -16.32 -15.44
N PHE A 342 -10.63 -16.54 -15.03
CA PHE A 342 -10.10 -15.93 -13.80
C PHE A 342 -9.46 -14.57 -14.06
N ALA A 343 -8.98 -14.33 -15.30
CA ALA A 343 -8.34 -13.09 -15.69
C ALA A 343 -8.75 -12.64 -17.10
N LEU A 344 -8.67 -11.32 -17.33
CA LEU A 344 -8.79 -10.68 -18.63
C LEU A 344 -7.58 -9.78 -18.89
N LEU A 345 -6.85 -10.03 -19.97
CA LEU A 345 -5.69 -9.26 -20.43
C LEU A 345 -6.12 -8.19 -21.43
N THR A 346 -5.66 -6.96 -21.25
CA THR A 346 -5.94 -5.83 -22.15
C THR A 346 -4.85 -4.75 -22.06
N SER A 347 -4.66 -3.95 -23.11
CA SER A 347 -3.71 -2.82 -23.07
C SER A 347 -4.20 -1.64 -22.23
N GLY A 348 -5.51 -1.61 -21.92
CA GLY A 348 -6.09 -0.58 -21.06
C GLY A 348 -7.55 -0.81 -20.72
N ALA A 349 -7.97 -0.34 -19.54
CA ALA A 349 -9.36 -0.37 -19.08
C ALA A 349 -9.61 0.76 -18.07
N GLY A 350 -10.79 1.40 -18.16
CA GLY A 350 -11.25 2.35 -17.15
C GLY A 350 -11.66 1.67 -15.84
N ASP A 351 -11.94 2.45 -14.79
CA ASP A 351 -12.23 1.88 -13.47
C ASP A 351 -13.58 1.16 -13.40
N ASN A 352 -14.59 1.65 -14.11
CA ASN A 352 -15.92 1.04 -14.11
C ASN A 352 -15.93 -0.43 -14.61
N PRO A 353 -15.40 -0.77 -15.81
CA PRO A 353 -15.34 -2.17 -16.24
C PRO A 353 -14.57 -3.05 -15.26
N ARG A 354 -13.46 -2.56 -14.70
CA ARG A 354 -12.67 -3.33 -13.74
C ARG A 354 -13.45 -3.65 -12.47
N LYS A 355 -14.18 -2.67 -11.91
CA LYS A 355 -15.01 -2.88 -10.72
C LYS A 355 -16.10 -3.94 -10.97
N VAL A 356 -16.80 -3.84 -12.10
CA VAL A 356 -17.88 -4.79 -12.45
C VAL A 356 -17.32 -6.20 -12.65
N LEU A 357 -16.23 -6.34 -13.40
CA LEU A 357 -15.56 -7.62 -13.65
C LEU A 357 -14.99 -8.23 -12.35
N ALA A 358 -14.35 -7.42 -11.52
CA ALA A 358 -13.80 -7.86 -10.23
C ALA A 358 -14.91 -8.28 -9.26
N GLY A 359 -16.07 -7.61 -9.27
CA GLY A 359 -17.27 -8.01 -8.52
C GLY A 359 -17.81 -9.39 -8.93
N ARG A 360 -17.55 -9.81 -10.18
CA ARG A 360 -17.81 -11.18 -10.66
C ARG A 360 -16.59 -12.08 -10.56
N GLY A 361 -15.49 -11.68 -9.91
CA GLY A 361 -14.28 -12.46 -9.68
C GLY A 361 -13.33 -12.59 -10.88
N ILE A 362 -13.45 -11.71 -11.87
CA ILE A 362 -12.59 -11.70 -13.07
C ILE A 362 -11.60 -10.54 -12.91
N THR A 363 -10.31 -10.85 -12.79
CA THR A 363 -9.27 -9.82 -12.62
C THR A 363 -8.85 -9.24 -13.97
N VAL A 364 -8.97 -7.91 -14.13
CA VAL A 364 -8.54 -7.23 -15.37
C VAL A 364 -7.09 -6.77 -15.24
N LEU A 365 -6.20 -7.44 -15.97
CA LEU A 365 -4.77 -7.12 -16.03
C LEU A 365 -4.51 -6.18 -17.19
N ILE A 366 -4.02 -4.98 -16.86
CA ILE A 366 -3.55 -4.03 -17.86
C ILE A 366 -2.06 -4.30 -18.07
N THR A 367 -1.72 -4.76 -19.27
CA THR A 367 -0.36 -5.11 -19.67
C THR A 367 -0.21 -4.93 -21.17
N ASP A 368 1.02 -4.74 -21.60
CA ASP A 368 1.47 -4.85 -22.98
C ASP A 368 2.34 -6.11 -23.13
N GLY A 369 2.61 -6.50 -24.39
CA GLY A 369 3.46 -7.64 -24.71
C GLY A 369 2.76 -8.74 -25.50
N ASN A 370 3.51 -9.80 -25.77
CA ASN A 370 3.04 -10.93 -26.55
C ASN A 370 2.05 -11.79 -25.76
N VAL A 371 0.96 -12.20 -26.42
CA VAL A 371 -0.13 -12.96 -25.80
C VAL A 371 0.35 -14.29 -25.21
N GLU A 372 1.08 -15.10 -25.97
CA GLU A 372 1.51 -16.43 -25.51
C GLU A 372 2.41 -16.32 -24.27
N GLY A 373 3.39 -15.41 -24.31
CA GLY A 373 4.30 -15.21 -23.17
C GLY A 373 3.59 -14.75 -21.91
N THR A 374 2.66 -13.81 -22.02
CA THR A 374 1.93 -13.30 -20.85
C THR A 374 0.93 -14.31 -20.30
N VAL A 375 0.27 -15.09 -21.18
CA VAL A 375 -0.62 -16.18 -20.76
C VAL A 375 0.18 -17.28 -20.06
N ASP A 376 1.34 -17.68 -20.60
CA ASP A 376 2.22 -18.69 -19.98
C ASP A 376 2.60 -18.33 -18.54
N VAL A 377 2.95 -17.06 -18.30
CA VAL A 377 3.27 -16.55 -16.95
C VAL A 377 2.10 -16.69 -15.97
N LEU A 378 0.84 -16.51 -16.41
CA LEU A 378 -0.33 -16.71 -15.56
C LEU A 378 -0.55 -18.18 -15.16
N TYR A 379 -0.09 -19.13 -15.97
CA TYR A 379 -0.13 -20.55 -15.65
C TYR A 379 1.17 -21.05 -14.98
N GLY A 380 2.07 -20.15 -14.58
CA GLY A 380 3.32 -20.47 -13.90
C GLY A 380 4.50 -20.80 -14.83
N GLY A 381 4.34 -20.61 -16.14
CA GLY A 381 5.40 -20.72 -17.13
C GLY A 381 6.32 -19.49 -17.10
N GLY A 382 7.60 -19.71 -16.81
CA GLY A 382 8.61 -18.66 -16.83
C GLY A 382 9.93 -19.24 -17.29
N LYS A 383 10.66 -18.51 -18.15
CA LYS A 383 12.04 -18.84 -18.48
C LYS A 383 12.86 -18.87 -17.19
N LYS A 384 13.19 -20.07 -16.69
CA LYS A 384 14.28 -20.26 -15.73
C LYS A 384 15.48 -19.52 -16.31
N GLY A 385 15.94 -18.49 -15.60
CA GLY A 385 17.10 -17.71 -16.02
C GLY A 385 18.24 -18.64 -16.40
N LYS A 386 18.86 -18.40 -17.56
CA LYS A 386 20.14 -19.02 -17.90
C LYS A 386 21.10 -18.76 -16.74
N GLN A 387 21.33 -19.76 -15.89
CA GLN A 387 22.55 -19.80 -15.10
C GLN A 387 23.69 -19.79 -16.11
N CYS A 388 24.39 -18.66 -16.19
CA CYS A 388 25.61 -18.54 -16.95
C CYS A 388 26.60 -19.53 -16.33
N ARG A 389 26.71 -20.71 -16.92
CA ARG A 389 27.70 -21.71 -16.56
C ARG A 389 29.03 -21.13 -17.00
N THR A 390 29.76 -20.55 -16.06
CA THR A 390 31.14 -20.09 -16.29
C THR A 390 31.98 -21.33 -16.60
N GLU A 391 32.22 -21.58 -17.89
CA GLU A 391 33.21 -22.54 -18.33
C GLU A 391 34.58 -22.03 -17.85
N ARG A 392 35.14 -22.69 -16.82
CA ARG A 392 36.57 -22.64 -16.54
C ARG A 392 37.27 -23.31 -17.72
N ARG A 393 37.87 -22.52 -18.61
CA ARG A 393 38.93 -23.01 -19.49
C ARG A 393 40.14 -23.37 -18.64
N LEU A 394 40.61 -24.60 -18.85
CA LEU A 394 41.90 -25.13 -18.42
C LEU A 394 43.06 -24.27 -18.90
#